data_AF-A0A497PLE8-F1
#
_entry.id   AF-A0A497PLE8-F1
#
_cell.length_a   1.000
_cell.length_b   1.000
_cell.length_c   1.000
_cell.angle_alpha   90.00
_cell.angle_beta   90.00
_cell.angle_gamma   90.00
#
_symmetry.space_group_name_H-M   'P 1'
#
loop_
_entity.id
_entity.type
_entity.pdbx_description
1 polymer ?
#
loop_
_entity_poly.entity_id
_entity_poly.type
_entity_poly.pdbx_seq_one_letter_code
_entity_poly.pdbx_strand_id
1 'polypeptide(L)'
;MELIVFIRFATIGIVEDGKRFTLKVLPVTPLLCKGKIVKELIEYVQKLVSIRVVLLDRGFYSNEVIKEIKESKHCFVIPVKKCNTVKQLMKIVYKDGPQEYEMSKGTTYTLVVVKDEDTDRLLPYATNMDGIQPVVIHELYTHRFGIETQYRVKNQFFGRTCSKQYSVRYAFFILAVALYNLWILLNILERGRQGLSPGKIPIKIDRLKHIFRKIIYGEAPV
;
A
#
# COMPACT_ATOMS: atom_id res chain seq x y z
N MET A 1 7.53 32.32 -9.69
CA MET A 1 6.53 31.23 -9.82
C MET A 1 6.98 30.08 -8.92
N GLU A 2 6.65 30.13 -7.63
CA GLU A 2 6.98 29.06 -6.69
C GLU A 2 6.08 27.85 -6.99
N LEU A 3 6.62 26.87 -7.69
CA LEU A 3 6.04 25.53 -7.75
C LEU A 3 6.04 25.00 -6.32
N ILE A 4 4.86 24.98 -5.68
CA ILE A 4 4.60 24.14 -4.51
C ILE A 4 4.93 22.72 -4.97
N VAL A 5 6.12 22.22 -4.64
CA VAL A 5 6.54 20.88 -5.02
C VAL A 5 5.69 19.92 -4.22
N PHE A 6 4.63 19.41 -4.84
CA PHE A 6 3.80 18.37 -4.26
C PHE A 6 4.64 17.09 -4.22
N ILE A 7 5.28 16.83 -3.09
CA ILE A 7 6.11 15.65 -2.91
C ILE A 7 5.22 14.43 -2.82
N ARG A 8 5.32 13.55 -3.81
CA ARG A 8 4.64 12.26 -3.83
C ARG A 8 5.68 11.16 -3.77
N PHE A 9 5.35 10.11 -3.05
CA PHE A 9 6.13 8.88 -2.97
C PHE A 9 5.24 7.71 -3.34
N ALA A 10 5.82 6.74 -4.03
CA ALA A 10 5.23 5.43 -4.22
C ALA A 10 5.98 4.46 -3.33
N THR A 11 5.24 3.63 -2.61
CA THR A 11 5.83 2.65 -1.70
C THR A 11 5.27 1.28 -1.99
N ILE A 12 6.08 0.26 -1.74
CA ILE A 12 5.66 -1.13 -1.74
C ILE A 12 6.00 -1.75 -0.40
N GLY A 13 5.07 -2.52 0.15
CA GLY A 13 5.23 -3.11 1.46
C GLY A 13 4.39 -4.37 1.64
N ILE A 14 4.75 -5.12 2.66
CA ILE A 14 4.06 -6.34 3.06
C ILE A 14 2.81 -5.95 3.84
N VAL A 15 1.69 -6.63 3.56
CA VAL A 15 0.40 -6.40 4.24
C VAL A 15 0.03 -7.51 5.24
N GLU A 16 0.85 -8.57 5.31
CA GLU A 16 0.68 -9.68 6.26
C GLU A 16 0.69 -9.17 7.71
N ASP A 17 -0.25 -9.67 8.51
CA ASP A 17 -0.41 -9.24 9.89
C ASP A 17 0.87 -9.48 10.72
N GLY A 18 1.24 -8.49 11.53
CA GLY A 18 2.48 -8.51 12.31
C GLY A 18 3.79 -8.32 11.51
N LYS A 19 3.80 -8.43 10.18
CA LYS A 19 5.03 -8.37 9.33
C LYS A 19 5.00 -7.25 8.31
N ARG A 20 4.35 -6.14 8.64
CA ARG A 20 4.05 -5.04 7.71
C ARG A 20 5.25 -4.15 7.43
N PHE A 21 6.27 -4.65 6.71
CA PHE A 21 7.44 -3.89 6.30
C PHE A 21 7.19 -3.06 5.05
N THR A 22 7.80 -1.88 4.96
CA THR A 22 7.95 -1.17 3.68
C THR A 22 9.27 -1.57 3.05
N LEU A 23 9.22 -2.17 1.87
CA LEU A 23 10.39 -2.75 1.22
C LEU A 23 11.11 -1.76 0.32
N LYS A 24 10.37 -0.89 -0.37
CA LYS A 24 10.95 0.16 -1.21
C LYS A 24 10.09 1.41 -1.28
N VAL A 25 10.75 2.54 -1.47
CA VAL A 25 10.17 3.87 -1.63
C VAL A 25 10.76 4.51 -2.87
N LEU A 26 9.91 4.99 -3.77
CA LEU A 26 10.32 5.73 -4.96
C LEU A 26 9.75 7.16 -4.96
N PRO A 27 10.57 8.15 -5.35
CA PRO A 27 10.09 9.50 -5.61
C PRO A 27 9.16 9.52 -6.83
N VAL A 28 8.02 10.20 -6.73
CA VAL A 28 7.06 10.35 -7.83
C VAL A 28 7.10 11.80 -8.30
N THR A 29 7.53 12.00 -9.54
CA THR A 29 7.51 13.29 -10.22
C THR A 29 6.33 13.35 -11.20
N PRO A 30 5.83 14.54 -11.57
CA PRO A 30 4.71 14.66 -12.52
C PRO A 30 4.96 14.01 -13.89
N LEU A 31 6.24 13.86 -14.28
CA LEU A 31 6.65 13.29 -15.57
C LEU A 31 6.75 11.76 -15.55
N LEU A 32 6.71 11.13 -14.36
CA LEU A 32 6.86 9.68 -14.25
C LEU A 32 5.56 8.95 -14.59
N CYS A 33 5.68 7.98 -15.50
CA CYS A 33 4.63 7.02 -15.82
C CYS A 33 4.40 6.06 -14.65
N LYS A 34 3.14 5.89 -14.23
CA LYS A 34 2.79 5.01 -13.10
C LYS A 34 3.14 3.55 -13.36
N GLY A 35 3.00 3.08 -14.60
CA GLY A 35 3.39 1.71 -14.99
C GLY A 35 4.86 1.44 -14.68
N LYS A 36 5.76 2.34 -15.10
CA LYS A 36 7.20 2.23 -14.81
C LYS A 36 7.52 2.19 -13.32
N ILE A 37 6.83 3.00 -12.51
CA ILE A 37 7.01 3.00 -11.05
C ILE A 37 6.59 1.64 -10.47
N VAL A 38 5.43 1.13 -10.88
CA VAL A 38 4.94 -0.17 -10.41
C VAL A 38 5.88 -1.30 -10.84
N LYS A 39 6.36 -1.27 -12.09
CA LYS A 39 7.38 -2.19 -12.60
C LYS A 39 8.59 -2.23 -11.68
N GLU A 40 9.21 -1.08 -11.43
CA GLU A 40 10.44 -1.01 -10.62
C GLU A 40 10.21 -1.50 -9.18
N LEU A 41 9.05 -1.19 -8.59
CA LEU A 41 8.70 -1.67 -7.26
C LEU A 41 8.57 -3.19 -7.23
N ILE A 42 7.83 -3.79 -8.17
CA ILE A 42 7.62 -5.24 -8.29
C ILE A 42 8.94 -5.95 -8.56
N GLU A 43 9.72 -5.46 -9.53
CA GLU A 43 11.02 -6.04 -9.90
C GLU A 43 12.03 -6.05 -8.76
N TYR A 44 11.95 -5.04 -7.89
CA TYR A 44 12.77 -5.00 -6.69
C TYR A 44 12.32 -6.01 -5.64
N VAL A 45 11.01 -6.05 -5.31
CA VAL A 45 10.53 -6.90 -4.21
C VAL A 45 10.47 -8.38 -4.55
N GLN A 46 10.29 -8.75 -5.82
CA GLN A 46 10.28 -10.16 -6.25
C GLN A 46 11.64 -10.85 -6.00
N LYS A 47 12.72 -10.07 -5.88
CA LYS A 47 14.06 -10.56 -5.53
C LYS A 47 14.22 -10.82 -4.03
N LEU A 48 13.33 -10.30 -3.20
CA LEU A 48 13.40 -10.35 -1.74
C LEU A 48 12.35 -11.27 -1.13
N VAL A 49 11.14 -11.30 -1.71
CA VAL A 49 9.99 -12.03 -1.16
C VAL A 49 9.14 -12.65 -2.28
N SER A 50 8.46 -13.75 -1.96
CA SER A 50 7.42 -14.31 -2.84
C SER A 50 6.16 -13.43 -2.80
N ILE A 51 5.66 -13.06 -3.97
CA ILE A 51 4.48 -12.19 -4.12
C ILE A 51 3.27 -13.07 -4.46
N ARG A 52 2.30 -13.14 -3.54
CA ARG A 52 1.02 -13.85 -3.78
C ARG A 52 0.03 -13.02 -4.58
N VAL A 53 -0.16 -11.77 -4.16
CA VAL A 53 -1.08 -10.82 -4.78
C VAL A 53 -0.58 -9.40 -4.55
N VAL A 54 -0.70 -8.56 -5.57
CA VAL A 54 -0.39 -7.14 -5.49
C VAL A 54 -1.68 -6.36 -5.22
N LEU A 55 -1.76 -5.72 -4.06
CA LEU A 55 -2.89 -4.87 -3.70
C LEU A 55 -2.54 -3.41 -3.98
N LEU A 56 -3.34 -2.73 -4.82
CA LEU A 56 -3.06 -1.33 -5.19
C LEU A 56 -4.17 -0.38 -4.80
N ASP A 57 -3.80 0.88 -4.58
CA ASP A 57 -4.73 1.97 -4.35
C ASP A 57 -5.49 2.31 -5.63
N ARG A 58 -6.72 2.84 -5.50
CA ARG A 58 -7.51 3.38 -6.62
C ARG A 58 -6.73 4.42 -7.45
N GLY A 59 -5.75 5.09 -6.85
CA GLY A 59 -4.86 6.03 -7.53
C GLY A 59 -4.00 5.40 -8.64
N PHE A 60 -3.73 4.10 -8.56
CA PHE A 60 -2.98 3.32 -9.55
C PHE A 60 -3.85 2.67 -10.62
N TYR A 61 -5.18 2.84 -10.59
CA TYR A 61 -6.07 2.34 -11.64
C TYR A 61 -5.79 3.05 -12.98
N SER A 62 -5.04 2.38 -13.85
CA SER A 62 -4.73 2.77 -15.23
C SER A 62 -4.39 1.56 -16.10
N ASN A 63 -4.57 1.69 -17.41
CA ASN A 63 -4.20 0.66 -18.40
C ASN A 63 -2.73 0.21 -18.23
N GLU A 64 -1.81 1.17 -18.14
CA GLU A 64 -0.37 0.92 -18.04
C GLU A 64 0.00 0.08 -16.81
N VAL A 65 -0.62 0.33 -15.66
CA VAL A 65 -0.35 -0.40 -14.43
C VAL A 65 -0.88 -1.83 -14.52
N ILE A 66 -2.12 -2.00 -14.98
CA ILE A 66 -2.72 -3.34 -15.12
C ILE A 66 -1.92 -4.17 -16.12
N LYS A 67 -1.55 -3.58 -17.27
CA LYS A 67 -0.72 -4.23 -18.28
C LYS A 67 0.62 -4.69 -17.70
N GLU A 68 1.34 -3.81 -17.01
CA GLU A 68 2.65 -4.13 -16.42
C GLU A 68 2.57 -5.29 -15.40
N ILE A 69 1.54 -5.31 -14.55
CA ILE A 69 1.39 -6.37 -13.55
C ILE A 69 1.04 -7.72 -14.22
N LYS A 70 0.18 -7.70 -15.25
CA LYS A 70 -0.14 -8.89 -16.05
C LYS A 70 1.10 -9.43 -16.78
N GLU A 71 1.90 -8.55 -17.40
CA GLU A 71 3.17 -8.91 -18.06
C GLU A 71 4.17 -9.51 -17.07
N SER A 72 4.20 -9.00 -15.84
CA SER A 72 5.01 -9.56 -14.75
C SER A 72 4.45 -10.89 -14.20
N LYS A 73 3.32 -11.41 -14.72
CA LYS A 73 2.65 -12.66 -14.28
C LYS A 73 2.23 -12.68 -12.81
N HIS A 74 1.92 -11.52 -12.24
CA HIS A 74 1.46 -11.42 -10.86
C HIS A 74 -0.07 -11.25 -10.77
N CYS A 75 -0.67 -11.84 -9.74
CA CYS A 75 -2.07 -11.58 -9.40
C CYS A 75 -2.22 -10.18 -8.80
N PHE A 76 -3.33 -9.50 -9.06
CA PHE A 76 -3.58 -8.17 -8.49
C PHE A 76 -5.03 -7.92 -8.08
N VAL A 77 -5.22 -6.96 -7.19
CA VAL A 77 -6.53 -6.37 -6.87
C VAL A 77 -6.41 -4.84 -6.80
N ILE A 78 -7.23 -4.13 -7.58
CA ILE A 78 -7.26 -2.66 -7.61
C ILE A 78 -8.71 -2.17 -7.58
N PRO A 79 -9.10 -1.22 -6.70
CA PRO A 79 -10.42 -0.60 -6.79
C PRO A 79 -10.56 0.20 -8.07
N VAL A 80 -11.68 0.01 -8.76
CA VAL A 80 -11.96 0.66 -10.04
C VAL A 80 -12.47 2.08 -9.80
N LYS A 81 -12.06 3.01 -10.68
CA LYS A 81 -12.66 4.35 -10.72
C LYS A 81 -14.04 4.27 -11.36
N LYS A 82 -15.06 4.73 -10.63
CA LYS A 82 -16.46 4.72 -11.08
C LYS A 82 -16.68 5.74 -12.20
N CYS A 83 -16.57 5.32 -13.46
CA CYS A 83 -17.08 6.06 -14.61
C CYS A 83 -18.55 5.67 -14.90
N ASN A 84 -19.25 6.43 -15.76
CA ASN A 84 -20.66 6.15 -16.06
C ASN A 84 -20.88 4.73 -16.60
N THR A 85 -20.01 4.26 -17.49
CA THR A 85 -20.02 2.89 -18.04
C THR A 85 -19.86 1.84 -16.93
N VAL A 86 -18.85 2.02 -16.05
CA VAL A 86 -18.63 1.09 -14.93
C VAL A 86 -19.82 1.10 -13.97
N LYS A 87 -20.46 2.25 -13.72
CA LYS A 87 -21.66 2.30 -12.83
C LYS A 87 -22.83 1.47 -13.38
N GLN A 88 -23.04 1.47 -14.70
CA GLN A 88 -24.06 0.64 -15.33
C GLN A 88 -23.69 -0.85 -15.21
N LEU A 89 -22.43 -1.17 -15.54
CA LEU A 89 -21.91 -2.54 -15.49
C LEU A 89 -21.90 -3.11 -14.08
N MET A 90 -21.69 -2.28 -13.06
CA MET A 90 -21.64 -2.70 -11.66
C MET A 90 -22.93 -3.41 -11.20
N LYS A 91 -24.09 -2.97 -11.68
CA LYS A 91 -25.38 -3.59 -11.31
C LYS A 91 -25.53 -4.98 -11.92
N ILE A 92 -25.00 -5.16 -13.13
CA ILE A 92 -25.01 -6.42 -13.87
C ILE A 92 -24.05 -7.39 -13.18
N VAL A 93 -22.79 -6.98 -13.00
CA VAL A 93 -21.74 -7.80 -12.36
C VAL A 93 -22.10 -8.21 -10.93
N TYR A 94 -22.77 -7.34 -10.18
CA TYR A 94 -23.21 -7.69 -8.83
C TYR A 94 -24.27 -8.81 -8.82
N LYS A 95 -25.12 -8.90 -9.86
CA LYS A 95 -26.17 -9.92 -9.96
C LYS A 95 -25.69 -11.19 -10.65
N ASP A 96 -24.96 -11.04 -11.75
CA ASP A 96 -24.62 -12.12 -12.68
C ASP A 96 -23.22 -12.69 -12.43
N GLY A 97 -22.46 -12.09 -11.51
CA GLY A 97 -21.10 -12.50 -11.14
C GLY A 97 -20.00 -11.76 -11.91
N PRO A 98 -18.72 -12.11 -11.65
CA PRO A 98 -17.57 -11.48 -12.29
C PRO A 98 -17.65 -11.51 -13.82
N GLN A 99 -17.27 -10.40 -14.47
CA GLN A 99 -17.29 -10.27 -15.93
C GLN A 99 -15.96 -9.72 -16.44
N GLU A 100 -15.53 -10.14 -17.63
CA GLU A 100 -14.39 -9.53 -18.29
C GLU A 100 -14.74 -8.11 -18.76
N TYR A 101 -13.83 -7.17 -18.52
CA TYR A 101 -13.96 -5.78 -18.90
C TYR A 101 -12.73 -5.33 -19.67
N GLU A 102 -12.96 -4.75 -20.85
CA GLU A 102 -11.93 -4.11 -21.66
C GLU A 102 -11.91 -2.60 -21.43
N MET A 103 -10.75 -2.09 -21.02
CA MET A 103 -10.51 -0.65 -20.93
C MET A 103 -10.32 -0.04 -22.32
N SER A 104 -10.53 1.27 -22.44
CA SER A 104 -10.44 1.99 -23.73
C SER A 104 -9.10 1.89 -24.49
N LYS A 105 -8.00 1.47 -23.84
CA LYS A 105 -6.70 1.24 -24.49
C LYS A 105 -6.39 -0.26 -24.66
N GLY A 106 -7.39 -1.12 -24.70
CA GLY A 106 -7.27 -2.55 -24.96
C GLY A 106 -6.79 -3.40 -23.79
N THR A 107 -6.67 -2.84 -22.59
CA THR A 107 -6.27 -3.62 -21.41
C THR A 107 -7.48 -4.29 -20.78
N THR A 108 -7.50 -5.62 -20.74
CA THR A 108 -8.60 -6.39 -20.13
C THR A 108 -8.31 -6.81 -18.70
N TYR A 109 -9.35 -6.89 -17.88
CA TYR A 109 -9.33 -7.44 -16.54
C TYR A 109 -10.70 -8.00 -16.14
N THR A 110 -10.76 -8.83 -15.11
CA THR A 110 -12.02 -9.31 -14.52
C THR A 110 -12.56 -8.27 -13.54
N LEU A 111 -13.73 -7.71 -13.85
CA LEU A 111 -14.47 -6.81 -12.98
C LEU A 111 -15.26 -7.62 -11.96
N VAL A 112 -15.02 -7.31 -10.69
CA VAL A 112 -15.67 -7.93 -9.54
C VAL A 112 -16.38 -6.83 -8.74
N VAL A 113 -17.59 -7.08 -8.27
CA VAL A 113 -18.34 -6.11 -7.47
C VAL A 113 -18.81 -6.74 -6.18
N VAL A 114 -18.52 -6.07 -5.07
CA VAL A 114 -18.97 -6.45 -3.72
C VAL A 114 -19.82 -5.34 -3.15
N LYS A 115 -20.85 -5.71 -2.39
CA LYS A 115 -21.62 -4.76 -1.61
C LYS A 115 -20.98 -4.63 -0.25
N ASP A 116 -20.60 -3.41 0.11
CA ASP A 116 -20.10 -3.08 1.44
C ASP A 116 -21.27 -3.10 2.43
N GLU A 117 -21.16 -3.93 3.48
CA GLU A 117 -22.20 -4.08 4.50
C GLU A 117 -22.35 -2.81 5.34
N ASP A 118 -21.25 -2.08 5.60
CA ASP A 118 -21.26 -0.90 6.46
C ASP A 118 -21.84 0.33 5.76
N THR A 119 -21.54 0.48 4.47
CA THR A 119 -21.89 1.70 3.71
C THR A 119 -23.02 1.49 2.71
N ASP A 120 -23.52 0.27 2.55
CA ASP A 120 -24.52 -0.15 1.55
C ASP A 120 -24.10 0.16 0.10
N ARG A 121 -22.80 0.39 -0.14
CA ARG A 121 -22.26 0.81 -1.45
C ARG A 121 -21.67 -0.35 -2.20
N LEU A 122 -21.92 -0.38 -3.50
CA LEU A 122 -21.21 -1.26 -4.42
C LEU A 122 -19.75 -0.81 -4.61
N LEU A 123 -18.82 -1.71 -4.34
CA LEU A 123 -17.37 -1.56 -4.45
C LEU A 123 -16.84 -2.38 -5.63
N PRO A 124 -16.45 -1.73 -6.74
CA PRO A 124 -15.89 -2.42 -7.89
C PRO A 124 -14.38 -2.61 -7.77
N TYR A 125 -13.91 -3.79 -8.12
CA TYR A 125 -12.50 -4.20 -8.14
C TYR A 125 -12.12 -4.76 -9.51
N ALA A 126 -10.91 -4.43 -9.95
CA ALA A 126 -10.24 -5.03 -11.10
C ALA A 126 -9.27 -6.09 -10.57
N THR A 127 -9.32 -7.28 -11.16
CA THR A 127 -8.40 -8.38 -10.84
C THR A 127 -8.15 -9.23 -12.07
N ASN A 128 -7.08 -10.03 -12.04
CA ASN A 128 -6.80 -11.12 -12.97
C ASN A 128 -6.84 -12.48 -12.26
N MET A 129 -7.47 -12.56 -11.09
CA MET A 129 -7.68 -13.80 -10.34
C MET A 129 -8.97 -14.46 -10.81
N ASP A 130 -8.87 -15.67 -11.34
CA ASP A 130 -10.00 -16.43 -11.85
C ASP A 130 -10.58 -17.37 -10.80
N GLY A 131 -11.90 -17.56 -10.82
CA GLY A 131 -12.61 -18.50 -9.93
C GLY A 131 -12.69 -18.09 -8.46
N ILE A 132 -12.24 -16.88 -8.10
CA ILE A 132 -12.30 -16.38 -6.73
C ILE A 132 -13.62 -15.64 -6.49
N GLN A 133 -14.27 -15.95 -5.36
CA GLN A 133 -15.50 -15.27 -4.98
C GLN A 133 -15.29 -13.78 -4.72
N PRO A 134 -16.25 -12.91 -5.09
CA PRO A 134 -16.13 -11.47 -4.87
C PRO A 134 -15.81 -11.09 -3.42
N VAL A 135 -16.44 -11.75 -2.46
CA VAL A 135 -16.22 -11.51 -1.02
C VAL A 135 -14.76 -11.73 -0.64
N VAL A 136 -14.12 -12.79 -1.11
CA VAL A 136 -12.71 -13.09 -0.86
C VAL A 136 -11.80 -12.02 -1.48
N ILE A 137 -12.12 -11.51 -2.67
CA ILE A 137 -11.36 -10.38 -3.27
C ILE A 137 -11.46 -9.13 -2.38
N HIS A 138 -12.64 -8.85 -1.83
CA HIS A 138 -12.83 -7.75 -0.91
C HIS A 138 -12.05 -7.95 0.40
N GLU A 139 -12.11 -9.13 1.02
CA GLU A 139 -11.34 -9.49 2.21
C GLU A 139 -9.84 -9.35 1.99
N LEU A 140 -9.32 -9.91 0.89
CA LEU A 140 -7.93 -9.74 0.46
C LEU A 140 -7.56 -8.26 0.37
N TYR A 141 -8.44 -7.44 -0.21
CA TYR A 141 -8.23 -6.01 -0.30
C TYR A 141 -8.26 -5.31 1.07
N THR A 142 -9.12 -5.74 1.99
CA THR A 142 -9.24 -5.12 3.33
C THR A 142 -7.99 -5.27 4.17
N HIS A 143 -7.16 -6.29 3.97
CA HIS A 143 -5.84 -6.39 4.61
C HIS A 143 -4.94 -5.18 4.31
N ARG A 144 -5.16 -4.49 3.18
CA ARG A 144 -4.50 -3.23 2.84
C ARG A 144 -4.84 -2.11 3.82
N PHE A 145 -6.00 -2.08 4.49
CA PHE A 145 -6.32 -1.01 5.44
C PHE A 145 -5.27 -0.88 6.56
N GLY A 146 -4.57 -1.97 6.87
CA GLY A 146 -3.39 -1.93 7.72
C GLY A 146 -2.36 -0.88 7.26
N ILE A 147 -2.17 -0.66 5.96
CA ILE A 147 -1.27 0.36 5.38
C ILE A 147 -1.65 1.79 5.81
N GLU A 148 -2.93 2.13 5.93
CA GLU A 148 -3.31 3.47 6.39
C GLU A 148 -2.89 3.67 7.85
N THR A 149 -3.10 2.67 8.70
CA THR A 149 -2.56 2.64 10.06
C THR A 149 -1.03 2.72 10.05
N GLN A 150 -0.35 2.04 9.12
CA GLN A 150 1.12 2.14 8.97
C GLN A 150 1.56 3.56 8.64
N TYR A 151 0.89 4.26 7.72
CA TYR A 151 1.22 5.65 7.40
C TYR A 151 1.00 6.58 8.59
N ARG A 152 -0.09 6.40 9.36
CA ARG A 152 -0.32 7.15 10.59
C ARG A 152 0.81 6.93 11.61
N VAL A 153 1.32 5.71 11.73
CA VAL A 153 2.47 5.37 12.60
C VAL A 153 3.78 5.94 12.06
N LYS A 154 4.05 5.79 10.77
CA LYS A 154 5.24 6.35 10.10
C LYS A 154 5.32 7.86 10.27
N ASN A 155 4.18 8.56 10.21
CA ASN A 155 4.11 9.99 10.47
C ASN A 155 4.55 10.36 11.88
N GLN A 156 4.49 9.44 12.86
CA GLN A 156 5.00 9.68 14.22
C GLN A 156 6.54 9.61 14.30
N PHE A 157 7.19 8.97 13.32
CA PHE A 157 8.65 8.98 13.17
C PHE A 157 9.12 10.10 12.24
N PHE A 158 8.20 10.85 11.62
CA PHE A 158 8.54 11.88 10.66
C PHE A 158 9.07 13.12 11.39
N GLY A 159 10.37 13.40 11.23
CA GLY A 159 10.95 14.66 11.70
C GLY A 159 10.31 15.84 10.99
N ARG A 160 9.87 16.85 11.75
CA ARG A 160 9.37 18.09 11.16
C ARG A 160 10.55 18.87 10.56
N THR A 161 10.43 19.30 9.31
CA THR A 161 11.44 20.11 8.63
C THR A 161 10.78 21.31 7.94
N CYS A 162 11.41 22.48 8.07
CA CYS A 162 11.02 23.69 7.36
C CYS A 162 11.69 23.80 5.98
N SER A 163 12.62 22.89 5.64
CA SER A 163 13.33 22.93 4.36
C SER A 163 12.37 22.77 3.19
N LYS A 164 12.53 23.60 2.15
CA LYS A 164 11.81 23.46 0.87
C LYS A 164 12.50 22.48 -0.08
N GLN A 165 13.73 22.06 0.23
CA GLN A 165 14.52 21.20 -0.65
C GLN A 165 13.98 19.77 -0.66
N TYR A 166 13.73 19.24 -1.87
CA TYR A 166 13.17 17.90 -2.07
C TYR A 166 14.01 16.81 -1.43
N SER A 167 15.33 16.84 -1.64
CA SER A 167 16.28 15.85 -1.13
C SER A 167 16.22 15.72 0.39
N VAL A 168 16.12 16.84 1.11
CA VAL A 168 15.99 16.87 2.57
C VAL A 168 14.69 16.21 3.01
N ARG A 169 13.56 16.58 2.40
CA ARG A 169 12.25 15.97 2.73
C ARG A 169 12.22 14.47 2.41
N TYR A 170 12.86 14.07 1.32
CA TYR A 170 12.99 12.66 0.96
C TYR A 170 13.83 11.89 1.97
N ALA A 171 14.99 12.43 2.39
CA ALA A 171 15.83 11.81 3.41
C ALA A 171 15.08 11.60 4.74
N PHE A 172 14.32 12.60 5.19
CA PHE A 172 13.48 12.48 6.39
C PHE A 172 12.39 11.41 6.24
N PHE A 173 11.80 11.29 5.06
CA PHE A 173 10.82 10.23 4.77
C PHE A 173 11.45 8.83 4.81
N ILE A 174 12.61 8.65 4.17
CA ILE A 174 13.35 7.38 4.19
C ILE A 174 13.77 7.02 5.61
N LEU A 175 14.24 7.99 6.40
CA LEU A 175 14.58 7.77 7.81
C LEU A 175 13.36 7.32 8.63
N ALA A 176 12.20 7.97 8.45
CA ALA A 176 10.96 7.57 9.11
C ALA A 176 10.53 6.14 8.73
N VAL A 177 10.71 5.76 7.45
CA VAL A 177 10.47 4.39 6.98
C VAL A 177 11.42 3.38 7.62
N ALA A 178 12.71 3.73 7.74
CA ALA A 178 13.71 2.87 8.38
C ALA A 178 13.42 2.65 9.87
N LEU A 179 13.10 3.71 10.62
CA LEU A 179 12.72 3.62 12.04
C LEU A 179 11.45 2.79 12.25
N TYR A 180 10.46 2.97 11.37
CA TYR A 180 9.25 2.15 11.37
C TYR A 180 9.57 0.67 11.11
N ASN A 181 10.39 0.35 10.11
CA ASN A 181 10.76 -1.04 9.81
C ASN A 181 11.54 -1.66 10.99
N LEU A 182 12.42 -0.90 11.64
CA LEU A 182 13.11 -1.34 12.86
C LEU A 182 12.11 -1.66 13.98
N TRP A 183 11.10 -0.80 14.18
CA TRP A 183 10.04 -1.06 15.16
C TRP A 183 9.27 -2.35 14.87
N ILE A 184 8.94 -2.63 13.60
CA ILE A 184 8.29 -3.89 13.21
C ILE A 184 9.21 -5.08 13.49
N LEU A 185 10.49 -4.99 13.15
CA LEU A 185 11.47 -6.04 13.42
C LEU A 185 11.57 -6.36 14.92
N LEU A 186 11.68 -5.34 15.77
CA LEU A 186 11.72 -5.51 17.23
C LEU A 186 10.45 -6.17 17.76
N ASN A 187 9.27 -5.82 17.23
CA ASN A 187 8.03 -6.50 17.63
C ASN A 187 7.97 -7.95 17.16
N ILE A 188 8.51 -8.29 15.99
CA ILE A 188 8.60 -9.69 15.53
C ILE A 188 9.49 -10.50 16.47
N LEU A 189 10.67 -9.98 16.81
CA LEU A 189 11.61 -10.67 17.71
C LEU A 189 11.01 -10.87 19.10
N GLU A 190 10.40 -9.83 19.66
CA GLU A 190 9.83 -9.90 21.00
C GLU A 190 8.59 -10.81 21.07
N ARG A 191 7.77 -10.84 20.01
CA ARG A 191 6.69 -11.83 19.89
C ARG A 191 7.22 -13.26 19.83
N GLY A 192 8.27 -13.50 19.04
CA GLY A 192 8.92 -14.80 18.95
C GLY A 192 9.45 -15.27 20.30
N ARG A 193 10.07 -14.37 21.06
CA ARG A 193 10.58 -14.63 22.41
C ARG A 193 9.47 -14.97 23.42
N GLN A 194 8.30 -14.33 23.30
CA GLN A 194 7.18 -14.50 24.22
C GLN A 194 6.12 -15.51 23.74
N GLY A 195 6.26 -16.10 22.55
CA GLY A 195 5.24 -16.98 21.96
C GLY A 195 3.91 -16.29 21.65
N LEU A 196 3.92 -14.98 21.35
CA LEU A 196 2.71 -14.20 21.11
C LEU A 196 2.20 -14.33 19.67
N SER A 197 0.87 -14.18 19.49
CA SER A 197 0.25 -14.15 18.16
C SER A 197 0.69 -12.94 17.32
N PRO A 198 0.71 -13.03 15.97
CA PRO A 198 1.23 -11.99 15.08
C PRO A 198 0.62 -10.60 15.27
N GLY A 199 -0.67 -10.53 15.60
CA GLY A 199 -1.40 -9.27 15.82
C GLY A 199 -1.06 -8.56 17.14
N LYS A 200 -0.30 -9.19 18.05
CA LYS A 200 0.11 -8.55 19.31
C LYS A 200 1.29 -7.61 19.06
N ILE A 201 1.23 -6.44 19.70
CA ILE A 201 2.27 -5.40 19.63
C ILE A 201 2.88 -5.26 21.02
N PRO A 202 3.91 -6.08 21.37
CA PRO A 202 4.55 -6.02 22.68
C PRO A 202 5.29 -4.70 22.93
N ILE A 203 5.84 -4.10 21.88
CA ILE A 203 6.60 -2.84 21.97
C ILE A 203 5.74 -1.73 21.36
N LYS A 204 5.06 -0.96 22.22
CA LYS A 204 4.34 0.25 21.79
C LYS A 204 5.31 1.30 21.25
N ILE A 205 4.85 2.09 20.29
CA ILE A 205 5.64 3.15 19.65
C ILE A 205 6.17 4.16 20.67
N ASP A 206 5.36 4.54 21.66
CA ASP A 206 5.77 5.55 22.65
C ASP A 206 6.92 5.07 23.52
N ARG A 207 7.00 3.76 23.78
CA ARG A 207 8.16 3.15 24.45
C ARG A 207 9.41 3.30 23.59
N LEU A 208 9.30 3.09 22.28
CA LEU A 208 10.43 3.25 21.37
C LEU A 208 10.87 4.72 21.25
N LYS A 209 9.91 5.65 21.14
CA LYS A 209 10.21 7.10 21.18
C LYS A 209 10.93 7.50 22.46
N HIS A 210 10.49 6.97 23.61
CA HIS A 210 11.13 7.21 24.90
C HIS A 210 12.58 6.71 24.92
N ILE A 211 12.83 5.51 24.38
CA ILE A 211 14.18 4.96 24.25
C ILE A 211 15.05 5.83 23.35
N PHE A 212 14.56 6.19 22.16
CA PHE A 212 15.31 7.08 21.25
C PHE A 212 15.58 8.44 21.87
N ARG A 213 14.61 9.02 22.59
CA ARG A 213 14.81 10.27 23.31
C ARG A 213 15.92 10.14 24.34
N LYS A 214 15.92 9.08 25.16
CA LYS A 214 17.00 8.82 26.13
C LYS A 214 18.36 8.63 25.47
N ILE A 215 18.44 7.94 24.34
CA ILE A 215 19.70 7.72 23.63
C ILE A 215 20.23 9.03 23.03
N ILE A 216 19.37 9.81 22.39
CA ILE A 216 19.75 11.02 21.65
C ILE A 216 20.04 12.17 22.62
N TYR A 217 19.18 12.37 23.61
CA TYR A 217 19.24 13.52 24.50
C TYR A 217 19.88 13.21 25.86
N GLY A 218 20.11 11.93 26.20
CA GLY A 218 20.66 11.56 27.50
C GLY A 218 19.80 12.08 28.65
N GLU A 219 20.43 12.85 29.54
CA GLU A 219 19.79 13.56 30.66
C GLU A 219 19.38 15.00 30.34
N ALA A 220 19.41 15.43 29.07
CA ALA A 220 19.08 16.82 28.74
C ALA A 220 17.65 17.18 29.19
N PRO A 221 17.48 18.33 29.87
CA PRO A 221 16.18 18.75 30.41
C PRO A 221 15.16 19.02 29.30
N VAL A 222 13.88 18.89 29.67
CA VAL A 222 12.70 18.98 28.78
C VAL A 222 12.55 20.36 28.16
#